data_AF-A0A926B0Z5-F1
#
_entry.id   AF-A0A926B0Z5-F1
#
_cell.length_a   1.000
_cell.length_b   1.000
_cell.length_c   1.000
_cell.angle_alpha   90.00
_cell.angle_beta   90.00
_cell.angle_gamma   90.00
#
_symmetry.space_group_name_H-M   'P 1'
#
loop_
_entity.id
_entity.type
_entity.pdbx_description
1 polymer ?
#
loop_
_entity_poly.entity_id
_entity_poly.type
_entity_poly.pdbx_seq_one_letter_code
_entity_poly.pdbx_strand_id
1 'polypeptide(L)'
;MSLTTPFPEPDSPELERFAIYARSEIVGLLRQLRDKQVLVTMYYDQATGFTVSNVLDVNEGFEELILDRTSDAGAQRAIYASKQLVVVAFLDNVKLQCSVGTAEAVDHQGRPAFRVRLPQQMLRMQRRNSYRRQPPAVRPATCLVPSPREQGQY
;
A
#
# COMPACT_ATOMS: atom_id res chain seq x y z
N MET A 1 -15.83 -0.17 13.36
CA MET A 1 -14.58 -0.96 13.30
C MET A 1 -13.90 -0.65 11.99
N SER A 2 -12.83 0.15 11.96
CA SER A 2 -12.14 0.47 10.72
C SER A 2 -11.34 -0.74 10.24
N LEU A 3 -11.91 -1.49 9.28
CA LEU A 3 -11.13 -2.42 8.48
C LEU A 3 -9.98 -1.64 7.85
N THR A 4 -8.75 -2.15 7.96
CA THR A 4 -7.64 -1.60 7.19
C THR A 4 -7.90 -1.95 5.74
N THR A 5 -8.41 -0.98 4.98
CA THR A 5 -8.73 -1.16 3.57
C THR A 5 -7.44 -1.13 2.75
N PRO A 6 -7.37 -1.88 1.64
CA PRO A 6 -6.26 -1.75 0.68
C PRO A 6 -6.32 -0.42 -0.07
N PHE A 7 -7.47 0.26 -0.05
CA PHE A 7 -7.68 1.55 -0.71
C PHE A 7 -6.88 2.67 -0.05
N PRO A 8 -6.48 3.70 -0.82
CA PRO A 8 -5.83 4.88 -0.26
C PRO A 8 -6.72 5.56 0.79
N GLU A 9 -6.12 5.98 1.90
CA GLU A 9 -6.78 6.93 2.78
C GLU A 9 -6.67 8.35 2.17
N PRO A 10 -7.73 9.17 2.22
CA PRO A 10 -7.67 10.55 1.79
C PRO A 10 -6.81 11.39 2.74
N ASP A 11 -6.14 12.42 2.22
CA ASP A 11 -5.42 13.36 3.05
C ASP A 11 -6.38 14.04 4.04
N SER A 12 -6.15 13.83 5.33
CA SER A 12 -6.94 14.45 6.40
C SER A 12 -6.05 14.78 7.60
N PRO A 13 -6.38 15.83 8.38
CA PRO A 13 -5.56 16.26 9.53
C PRO A 13 -5.37 15.17 10.60
N GLU A 14 -6.29 14.21 10.66
CA GLU A 14 -6.21 13.09 11.61
C GLU A 14 -5.08 12.12 11.28
N LEU A 15 -4.69 12.02 10.00
CA LEU A 15 -3.65 11.13 9.51
C LEU A 15 -2.23 11.65 9.75
N GLU A 16 -2.08 12.95 10.01
CA GLU A 16 -0.80 13.61 10.27
C GLU A 16 0.01 12.90 11.37
N ARG A 17 -0.67 12.39 12.40
CA ARG A 17 -0.04 11.62 13.50
C ARG A 17 0.63 10.32 13.06
N PHE A 18 0.29 9.83 11.87
CA PHE A 18 0.85 8.62 11.26
C PHE A 18 1.85 8.95 10.14
N ALA A 19 2.08 10.24 9.85
CA ALA A 19 2.98 10.66 8.79
C ALA A 19 4.44 10.59 9.25
N ILE A 20 5.27 10.04 8.37
CA ILE A 20 6.72 9.98 8.50
C ILE A 20 7.30 10.90 7.43
N TYR A 21 8.14 11.83 7.87
CA TYR A 21 8.88 12.77 6.99
C TYR A 21 10.38 12.48 6.97
N ALA A 22 10.88 11.69 7.92
CA ALA A 22 12.30 11.37 8.02
C ALA A 22 12.70 10.51 6.81
N ARG A 23 13.53 11.08 5.93
CA ARG A 23 13.96 10.44 4.68
C ARG A 23 14.61 9.07 4.91
N SER A 24 15.48 8.95 5.91
CA SER A 24 16.14 7.69 6.26
C SER A 24 15.15 6.61 6.70
N GLU A 25 14.08 6.99 7.41
CA GLU A 25 13.02 6.06 7.82
C GLU A 25 12.17 5.63 6.62
N ILE A 26 11.77 6.57 5.76
CA ILE A 26 11.04 6.28 4.52
C ILE A 26 11.83 5.29 3.65
N VAL A 27 13.10 5.58 3.40
CA VAL A 27 14.00 4.71 2.63
C VAL A 27 14.17 3.34 3.30
N GLY A 28 14.30 3.31 4.63
CA GLY A 28 14.37 2.07 5.39
C GLY A 28 13.12 1.19 5.25
N LEU A 29 11.93 1.79 5.22
CA LEU A 29 10.67 1.07 5.00
C LEU A 29 10.55 0.57 3.55
N LEU A 30 10.91 1.39 2.56
CA LEU A 30 10.90 0.98 1.15
C LEU A 30 11.90 -0.16 0.88
N ARG A 31 13.09 -0.12 1.49
CA ARG A 31 14.07 -1.22 1.42
C ARG A 31 13.53 -2.49 2.06
N GLN A 32 12.81 -2.41 3.19
CA GLN A 32 12.15 -3.57 3.77
C GLN A 32 11.06 -4.16 2.86
N LEU A 33 10.30 -3.33 2.15
CA LEU A 33 9.32 -3.80 1.15
C LEU A 33 10.02 -4.58 0.03
N ARG A 34 11.15 -4.07 -0.46
CA ARG A 34 11.98 -4.76 -1.47
C ARG A 34 12.53 -6.08 -0.94
N ASP A 35 13.21 -6.06 0.21
CA ASP A 35 13.94 -7.20 0.75
C ASP A 35 12.98 -8.36 1.10
N LYS A 36 11.76 -8.05 1.56
CA LYS A 36 10.70 -9.04 1.82
C LYS A 36 9.83 -9.34 0.59
N GLN A 37 10.10 -8.72 -0.56
CA GLN A 37 9.32 -8.84 -1.80
C GLN A 37 7.81 -8.64 -1.60
N VAL A 38 7.46 -7.65 -0.77
CA VAL A 38 6.07 -7.33 -0.43
C VAL A 38 5.38 -6.75 -1.67
N LEU A 39 4.20 -7.30 -1.98
CA LEU A 39 3.33 -6.74 -3.02
C LEU A 39 2.88 -5.34 -2.61
N VAL A 40 3.00 -4.40 -3.55
CA VAL A 40 2.51 -3.04 -3.44
C VAL A 40 1.39 -2.80 -4.45
N THR A 41 0.38 -2.05 -4.05
CA THR A 41 -0.71 -1.64 -4.93
C THR A 41 -0.49 -0.20 -5.36
N MET A 42 -0.36 0.04 -6.65
CA MET A 42 -0.24 1.36 -7.25
C MET A 42 -1.60 1.81 -7.75
N TYR A 43 -2.13 2.88 -7.16
CA TYR A 43 -3.35 3.55 -7.57
C TYR A 43 -3.03 4.71 -8.51
N TYR A 44 -3.78 4.81 -9.60
CA TYR A 44 -3.68 5.85 -10.61
C TYR A 44 -5.07 6.45 -10.89
N ASP A 45 -5.12 7.52 -11.68
CA ASP A 45 -6.37 8.21 -12.08
C ASP A 45 -7.27 8.54 -10.87
N GLN A 46 -6.70 9.22 -9.87
CA GLN A 46 -7.40 9.57 -8.62
C GLN A 46 -7.96 8.34 -7.87
N ALA A 47 -7.21 7.23 -7.88
CA ALA A 47 -7.56 5.97 -7.22
C ALA A 47 -8.78 5.23 -7.80
N THR A 48 -9.14 5.53 -9.05
CA THR A 48 -10.17 4.76 -9.79
C THR A 48 -9.61 3.48 -10.39
N GLY A 49 -8.34 3.50 -10.81
CA GLY A 49 -7.61 2.34 -11.31
C GLY A 49 -6.50 1.92 -10.35
N PHE A 50 -6.17 0.62 -10.36
CA PHE A 50 -5.05 0.09 -9.60
C PHE A 50 -4.32 -1.03 -10.33
N THR A 51 -3.03 -1.19 -10.03
CA THR A 51 -2.25 -2.35 -10.43
C THR A 51 -1.41 -2.85 -9.26
N VAL A 52 -1.01 -4.11 -9.30
CA VAL A 52 -0.12 -4.72 -8.30
C VAL A 52 1.29 -4.76 -8.88
N SER A 53 2.27 -4.38 -8.06
CA SER A 53 3.69 -4.30 -8.39
C SER A 53 4.52 -4.68 -7.16
N ASN A 54 5.84 -4.70 -7.29
CA ASN A 54 6.80 -4.89 -6.21
C ASN A 54 7.85 -3.78 -6.24
N VAL A 55 8.43 -3.46 -5.09
CA VAL A 55 9.64 -2.62 -5.05
C VAL A 55 10.83 -3.45 -5.53
N LEU A 56 11.44 -3.03 -6.63
CA LEU A 56 12.63 -3.67 -7.20
C LEU A 56 13.91 -3.07 -6.61
N ASP A 57 13.97 -1.74 -6.50
CA ASP A 57 15.13 -1.08 -5.92
C ASP A 57 14.81 0.29 -5.32
N VAL A 58 15.67 0.75 -4.41
CA VAL A 58 15.53 2.01 -3.68
C VAL A 58 16.89 2.71 -3.62
N ASN A 59 17.05 3.75 -4.42
CA ASN A 59 18.27 4.52 -4.53
C ASN A 59 18.13 5.90 -3.88
N GLU A 60 18.64 6.01 -2.66
CA GLU A 60 18.55 7.24 -1.86
C GLU A 60 19.37 8.40 -2.43
N GLY A 61 20.55 8.10 -3.00
CA GLY A 61 21.48 9.11 -3.51
C GLY A 61 21.00 9.79 -4.80
N PHE A 62 20.25 9.05 -5.63
CA PHE A 62 19.67 9.57 -6.88
C PHE A 62 18.18 9.93 -6.74
N GLU A 63 17.60 9.75 -5.54
CA GLU A 63 16.18 9.97 -5.23
C GLU A 63 15.22 9.07 -6.01
N GLU A 64 15.60 7.84 -6.32
CA GLU A 64 14.85 6.94 -7.21
C GLU A 64 14.23 5.77 -6.43
N LEU A 65 12.97 5.48 -6.76
CA LEU A 65 12.28 4.26 -6.39
C LEU A 65 11.92 3.52 -7.68
N ILE A 66 12.35 2.26 -7.77
CA ILE A 66 12.10 1.40 -8.93
C ILE A 66 11.05 0.37 -8.55
N LEU A 67 9.96 0.33 -9.32
CA LEU A 67 8.81 -0.54 -9.15
C LEU A 67 8.67 -1.47 -10.36
N ASP A 68 8.21 -2.69 -10.14
CA ASP A 68 7.99 -3.64 -11.22
C ASP A 68 6.89 -3.16 -12.17
N ARG A 69 7.04 -3.47 -13.46
CA ARG A 69 6.10 -3.03 -14.49
C ARG A 69 4.99 -4.05 -14.69
N THR A 70 3.74 -3.61 -14.56
CA THR A 70 2.57 -4.44 -14.90
C THR A 70 2.56 -4.86 -16.36
N SER A 71 1.99 -6.02 -16.70
CA SER A 71 1.86 -6.50 -18.09
C SER A 71 0.68 -5.86 -18.84
N ASP A 72 -0.25 -5.20 -18.14
CA ASP A 72 -1.40 -4.56 -18.75
C ASP A 72 -1.01 -3.23 -19.42
N ALA A 73 -1.09 -3.19 -20.75
CA ALA A 73 -0.77 -2.02 -21.56
C ALA A 73 -1.72 -0.82 -21.33
N GLY A 74 -2.96 -1.07 -20.88
CA GLY A 74 -3.91 -0.04 -20.48
C GLY A 74 -3.48 0.64 -19.18
N ALA A 75 -3.23 -0.17 -18.15
CA ALA A 75 -2.71 0.31 -16.86
C ALA A 75 -1.35 1.02 -17.02
N GLN A 76 -0.43 0.49 -17.83
CA GLN A 76 0.85 1.14 -18.12
C GLN A 76 0.65 2.57 -18.67
N ARG A 77 -0.21 2.73 -19.68
CA ARG A 77 -0.48 4.04 -20.30
C ARG A 77 -1.08 5.02 -19.30
N ALA A 78 -2.03 4.56 -18.47
CA ALA A 78 -2.62 5.38 -17.42
C ALA A 78 -1.57 5.81 -16.37
N ILE A 79 -0.70 4.90 -15.94
CA ILE A 79 0.37 5.18 -14.97
C ILE A 79 1.35 6.23 -15.51
N TYR A 80 1.80 6.11 -16.76
CA TYR A 80 2.69 7.10 -17.38
C TYR A 80 2.03 8.47 -17.59
N ALA A 81 0.71 8.49 -17.84
CA ALA A 81 -0.05 9.73 -17.99
C ALA A 81 -0.39 10.40 -16.65
N SER A 82 -0.32 9.65 -15.54
CA SER A 82 -0.73 10.14 -14.23
C SER A 82 0.31 11.07 -13.62
N LYS A 83 -0.14 12.23 -13.15
CA LYS A 83 0.73 13.21 -12.47
C LYS A 83 1.10 12.80 -11.04
N GLN A 84 0.25 11.98 -10.44
CA GLN A 84 0.40 11.53 -9.06
C GLN A 84 -0.16 10.12 -8.95
N LEU A 85 0.62 9.25 -8.33
CA LEU A 85 0.28 7.88 -8.04
C LEU A 85 0.25 7.71 -6.52
N VAL A 86 -0.61 6.83 -6.01
CA VAL A 86 -0.62 6.46 -4.60
C VAL A 86 -0.21 5.01 -4.46
N VAL A 87 0.85 4.75 -3.72
CA VAL A 87 1.35 3.41 -3.46
C VAL A 87 0.91 2.99 -2.07
N VAL A 88 0.24 1.84 -1.98
CA VAL A 88 -0.20 1.23 -0.71
C VAL A 88 0.45 -0.14 -0.57
N ALA A 89 1.02 -0.41 0.59
CA ALA A 89 1.64 -1.70 0.90
C ALA A 89 1.31 -2.13 2.33
N PHE A 90 1.45 -3.43 2.61
CA PHE A 90 1.24 -3.98 3.94
C PHE A 90 2.50 -4.68 4.43
N LEU A 91 3.26 -4.00 5.29
CA LEU A 91 4.47 -4.54 5.90
C LEU A 91 4.15 -5.03 7.31
N ASP A 92 4.24 -6.34 7.56
CA ASP A 92 3.97 -6.95 8.87
C ASP A 92 2.62 -6.54 9.50
N ASN A 93 1.56 -6.42 8.68
CA ASN A 93 0.22 -5.91 9.05
C ASN A 93 0.12 -4.41 9.35
N VAL A 94 1.18 -3.64 9.08
CA VAL A 94 1.15 -2.18 9.11
C VAL A 94 0.89 -1.68 7.70
N LYS A 95 -0.17 -0.89 7.54
CA LYS A 95 -0.45 -0.23 6.25
C LYS A 95 0.54 0.91 6.07
N LEU A 96 1.28 0.83 4.98
CA LEU A 96 2.15 1.88 4.47
C LEU A 96 1.47 2.53 3.27
N GLN A 97 1.47 3.85 3.19
CA GLN A 97 0.93 4.57 2.06
C GLN A 97 1.82 5.78 1.74
N CYS A 98 2.10 6.01 0.47
CA CYS A 98 2.80 7.21 0.03
C CYS A 98 2.27 7.70 -1.32
N SER A 99 2.36 9.01 -1.53
CA SER A 99 2.10 9.63 -2.83
C SER A 99 3.43 9.83 -3.55
N VAL A 100 3.50 9.40 -4.80
CA VAL A 100 4.65 9.60 -5.69
C VAL A 100 4.20 10.35 -6.94
N GLY A 101 5.15 11.00 -7.61
CA GLY A 101 4.87 11.77 -8.83
C GLY A 101 4.68 10.89 -10.06
N THR A 102 4.96 11.46 -11.22
CA THR A 102 4.99 10.77 -12.52
C THR A 102 5.95 9.58 -12.51
N ALA A 103 5.49 8.47 -13.09
CA ALA A 103 6.33 7.33 -13.38
C ALA A 103 6.95 7.45 -14.77
N GLU A 104 8.20 7.00 -14.89
CA GLU A 104 8.95 6.93 -16.13
C GLU A 104 9.33 5.48 -16.43
N ALA A 105 9.44 5.14 -17.71
CA ALA A 105 9.90 3.82 -18.13
C ALA A 105 11.42 3.72 -17.94
N VAL A 106 11.88 2.67 -17.26
CA VAL A 106 13.31 2.38 -17.11
C VAL A 106 13.56 0.90 -17.37
N ASP A 107 14.75 0.56 -17.84
CA ASP A 107 15.23 -0.82 -17.80
C ASP A 107 16.02 -1.03 -16.50
N HIS A 108 15.58 -1.99 -15.69
CA HIS A 108 16.27 -2.40 -14.48
C HIS A 108 16.72 -3.85 -14.64
N GLN A 109 18.03 -4.04 -14.83
CA GLN A 109 18.65 -5.37 -14.99
C GLN A 109 18.07 -6.19 -16.16
N GLY A 110 17.80 -5.54 -17.30
CA GLY A 110 17.21 -6.18 -18.48
C GLY A 110 15.71 -6.46 -18.35
N ARG A 111 15.06 -5.90 -17.34
CA ARG A 111 13.62 -6.00 -17.11
C ARG A 111 13.00 -4.61 -17.13
N PRO A 112 11.87 -4.43 -17.82
CA PRO A 112 11.21 -3.14 -17.83
C PRO A 112 10.57 -2.85 -16.47
N ALA A 113 10.76 -1.64 -15.98
CA ALA A 113 10.30 -1.19 -14.67
C ALA A 113 9.76 0.24 -14.76
N PHE A 114 9.06 0.65 -13.69
CA PHE A 114 8.68 2.04 -13.46
C PHE A 114 9.69 2.70 -12.53
N ARG A 115 10.20 3.87 -12.93
CA ARG A 115 10.99 4.76 -12.08
C ARG A 115 10.11 5.90 -11.58
N VAL A 116 10.09 6.12 -10.28
CA VAL A 116 9.47 7.30 -9.66
C VAL A 116 10.47 7.96 -8.71
N ARG A 117 10.25 9.24 -8.38
CA ARG A 117 11.00 9.88 -7.30
C ARG A 117 10.58 9.32 -5.95
N LEU A 118 11.52 9.29 -5.00
CA LEU A 118 11.21 8.93 -3.62
C LEU A 118 10.11 9.84 -3.05
N PRO A 119 9.16 9.28 -2.28
CA PRO A 119 8.12 10.07 -1.65
C PRO A 119 8.72 10.96 -0.56
N GLN A 120 8.18 12.18 -0.43
CA GLN A 120 8.59 13.12 0.62
C GLN A 120 7.94 12.83 1.98
N GLN A 121 6.82 12.11 1.97
CA GLN A 121 6.11 11.67 3.15
C GLN A 121 5.59 10.24 2.96
N MET A 122 5.53 9.49 4.05
CA MET A 122 4.93 8.16 4.08
C MET A 122 4.02 8.03 5.30
N LEU A 123 2.78 7.62 5.09
CA LEU A 123 1.87 7.25 6.16
C LEU A 123 2.18 5.84 6.63
N ARG A 124 2.38 5.67 7.93
CA ARG A 124 2.57 4.37 8.61
C ARG A 124 1.46 4.16 9.63
N MET A 125 0.42 3.45 9.22
CA MET A 125 -0.78 3.28 10.02
C MET A 125 -0.72 2.00 10.87
N GLN A 126 -0.04 2.09 12.01
CA GLN A 126 0.00 1.01 12.99
C GLN A 126 -1.23 1.10 13.92
N ARG A 127 -2.40 0.69 13.42
CA ARG A 127 -3.67 0.80 14.17
C ARG A 127 -3.90 -0.24 15.27
N ARG A 128 -2.93 -1.13 15.57
CA ARG A 128 -3.15 -2.28 16.46
C ARG A 128 -2.40 -2.11 17.79
N ASN A 129 -3.16 -1.95 18.87
CA ASN A 129 -2.66 -1.89 20.26
C ASN A 129 -2.60 -3.27 20.94
N SER A 130 -2.98 -4.36 20.26
CA SER A 130 -2.97 -5.71 20.83
C SER A 130 -2.71 -6.79 19.78
N TYR A 131 -1.93 -7.80 20.17
CA TYR A 131 -1.58 -8.95 19.34
C TYR A 131 -2.80 -9.88 19.17
N ARG A 132 -3.06 -10.33 17.94
CA ARG A 132 -4.13 -11.30 17.66
C ARG A 132 -3.54 -12.71 17.62
N ARG A 133 -3.98 -13.56 18.56
CA ARG A 133 -3.70 -15.00 18.53
C ARG A 133 -4.75 -15.65 17.65
N GLN A 134 -4.32 -16.41 16.64
CA GLN A 134 -5.22 -17.30 15.91
C GLN A 134 -5.75 -18.37 16.89
N PRO A 135 -7.05 -18.67 16.91
CA PRO A 135 -7.56 -19.78 17.68
C PRO A 135 -6.88 -21.07 17.21
N PRO A 136 -6.45 -21.97 18.12
CA PRO A 136 -5.86 -23.24 17.74
C PRO A 136 -6.81 -24.03 16.84
N ALA A 137 -6.30 -24.68 15.80
CA ALA A 137 -7.11 -25.49 14.88
C ALA A 137 -7.90 -26.61 15.62
N VAL A 138 -7.36 -27.11 16.74
CA VAL A 138 -7.96 -28.15 17.57
C VAL A 138 -9.18 -27.65 18.37
N ARG A 139 -9.30 -26.33 18.58
CA ARG A 139 -10.41 -25.70 19.32
C ARG A 139 -10.83 -24.41 18.61
N PRO A 140 -11.61 -24.52 17.53
CA PRO A 140 -12.10 -23.35 16.81
C PRO A 140 -13.00 -22.51 17.71
N ALA A 141 -12.93 -21.19 17.58
CA ALA A 141 -13.81 -20.28 18.30
C ALA A 141 -15.24 -20.35 17.70
N THR A 142 -16.23 -20.66 18.53
CA THR A 142 -17.65 -20.64 18.14
C THR A 142 -18.27 -19.32 18.56
N CYS A 143 -19.06 -18.70 17.67
CA CYS A 143 -19.82 -17.49 17.96
C CYS A 143 -21.29 -17.74 17.63
N LEU A 144 -22.19 -17.38 18.54
CA LEU A 144 -23.63 -17.50 18.35
C LEU A 144 -24.19 -16.08 18.17
N VAL A 145 -24.66 -15.78 16.95
CA VAL A 145 -25.25 -14.49 16.62
C VAL A 145 -26.77 -14.64 16.61
N PRO A 146 -27.50 -13.98 17.52
CA PRO A 146 -28.96 -14.00 17.48
C PRO A 146 -29.45 -13.26 16.24
N SER A 147 -30.26 -13.93 15.41
CA SER A 147 -30.98 -13.27 14.32
C SER A 147 -32.11 -12.40 14.90
N PRO A 148 -32.32 -11.16 14.42
CA PRO A 148 -33.53 -10.42 14.75
C PRO A 148 -34.74 -11.24 14.28
N ARG A 149 -35.59 -11.67 15.21
CA ARG A 149 -36.86 -12.32 14.88
C ARG A 149 -37.69 -11.36 14.01
N GLU A 150 -38.18 -11.85 12.87
CA GLU A 150 -39.29 -11.20 12.16
C GLU A 150 -40.42 -11.00 13.18
N GLN A 151 -40.71 -9.74 13.51
CA GLN A 151 -41.86 -9.41 14.32
C GLN A 151 -43.09 -9.76 13.49
N GLY A 152 -43.77 -10.83 13.88
CA GLY A 152 -45.03 -11.27 13.30
C GLY A 152 -46.02 -10.12 13.27
N GLN A 153 -46.55 -9.89 12.08
CA GLN A 153 -47.66 -8.99 11.81
C GLN A 153 -48.95 -9.63 12.37
N TYR A 154 -49.58 -8.94 13.33
CA TYR A 154 -50.95 -9.17 13.77
C TYR A 154 -51.72 -7.85 13.66
#